data_AF-A0A7J4TX25-F1
#
_entry.id   AF-A0A7J4TX25-F1
#
_cell.length_a   1.000
_cell.length_b   1.000
_cell.length_c   1.000
_cell.angle_alpha   90.00
_cell.angle_beta   90.00
_cell.angle_gamma   90.00
#
_symmetry.space_group_name_H-M   'P 1'
#
loop_
_entity.id
_entity.type
_entity.pdbx_description
1 polymer ?
#
loop_
_entity_poly.entity_id
_entity_poly.type
_entity_poly.pdbx_seq_one_letter_code
_entity_poly.pdbx_strand_id
1 'polypeptide(L)'
;MLFDQYNLPNDIFEVVFATEQQVQVGRLLFEEFKAHGGEMGKTEMSLFATKLHEGTVVETEEVHGPVKRKIQTKISYNKRQFYDRILTPMKAMGLIGYDLYKKRYKLSDGFNKTLQKVGVMWMHELSKKQGF
;
A
#
# COMPACT_ATOMS: atom_id res chain seq x y z
N MET A 1 5.50 0.83 14.02
CA MET A 1 5.86 1.78 12.95
C MET A 1 6.87 2.72 13.54
N LEU A 2 8.14 2.59 13.15
CA LEU A 2 9.19 3.54 13.48
C LEU A 2 9.55 4.18 12.15
N PHE A 3 9.33 5.50 12.04
CA PHE A 3 9.76 6.28 10.90
C PHE A 3 10.67 7.39 11.41
N ASP A 4 11.68 7.72 10.63
CA ASP A 4 12.57 8.84 10.90
C ASP A 4 12.19 9.98 9.95
N GLN A 5 11.94 11.15 10.53
CA GLN A 5 11.56 12.35 9.76
C GLN A 5 12.64 12.76 8.75
N TYR A 6 13.92 12.43 8.98
CA TYR A 6 15.02 12.77 8.07
C TYR A 6 15.25 11.73 6.97
N ASN A 7 14.71 10.53 7.13
CA ASN A 7 14.87 9.41 6.20
C ASN A 7 13.53 8.94 5.64
N LEU A 8 12.53 9.84 5.56
CA LEU A 8 11.23 9.50 5.00
C LEU A 8 11.33 9.39 3.47
N PRO A 9 10.94 8.25 2.87
CA PRO A 9 10.93 8.11 1.42
C PRO A 9 9.88 9.02 0.77
N ASN A 10 10.11 9.37 -0.50
CA ASN A 10 9.18 10.20 -1.28
C ASN A 10 7.91 9.44 -1.71
N ASP A 11 7.94 8.11 -1.65
CA ASP A 11 6.78 7.27 -1.95
C ASP A 11 6.17 6.67 -0.68
N ILE A 12 4.84 6.81 -0.55
CA ILE A 12 4.09 6.29 0.57
C ILE A 12 4.13 4.76 0.64
N PHE A 13 4.23 4.04 -0.49
CA PHE A 13 4.29 2.58 -0.44
C PHE A 13 5.58 2.08 0.20
N GLU A 14 6.68 2.83 0.10
CA GLU A 14 7.96 2.55 0.77
C GLU A 14 7.90 2.84 2.28
N VAL A 15 7.01 3.73 2.73
CA VAL A 15 6.71 3.92 4.17
C VAL A 15 5.88 2.75 4.70
N VAL A 16 4.95 2.24 3.89
CA VAL A 16 3.93 1.27 4.30
C VAL A 16 4.45 -0.16 4.28
N PHE A 17 5.29 -0.50 3.31
CA PHE A 17 5.79 -1.86 3.09
C PHE A 17 7.29 -1.98 3.34
N ALA A 18 7.71 -3.11 3.89
CA ALA A 18 9.09 -3.31 4.33
C ALA A 18 10.03 -3.83 3.23
N THR A 19 9.49 -4.30 2.10
CA THR A 19 10.30 -4.92 1.04
C THR A 19 9.93 -4.36 -0.33
N GLU A 20 10.91 -4.24 -1.22
CA GLU A 20 10.70 -3.69 -2.57
C GLU A 20 9.63 -4.45 -3.35
N GLN A 21 9.60 -5.78 -3.25
CA GLN A 21 8.58 -6.59 -3.89
C GLN A 21 7.16 -6.26 -3.39
N GLN A 22 7.00 -6.01 -2.09
CA GLN A 22 5.71 -5.60 -1.52
C GLN A 22 5.32 -4.20 -1.96
N VAL A 23 6.29 -3.27 -2.02
CA VAL A 23 6.09 -1.92 -2.57
C VAL A 23 5.55 -2.01 -3.99
N GLN A 24 6.22 -2.78 -4.86
CA GLN A 24 5.80 -2.96 -6.25
C GLN A 24 4.41 -3.59 -6.35
N VAL A 25 4.14 -4.68 -5.62
CA VAL A 25 2.83 -5.35 -5.64
C VAL A 25 1.72 -4.43 -5.09
N GLY A 26 2.02 -3.64 -4.06
CA GLY A 26 1.10 -2.65 -3.50
C GLY A 26 0.76 -1.55 -4.50
N ARG A 27 1.76 -1.02 -5.23
CA ARG A 27 1.57 -0.07 -6.33
C ARG A 27 0.70 -0.67 -7.44
N LEU A 28 0.99 -1.90 -7.87
CA LEU A 28 0.19 -2.59 -8.90
C LEU A 28 -1.27 -2.76 -8.47
N LEU A 29 -1.50 -3.17 -7.22
CA LEU A 29 -2.86 -3.29 -6.70
C LEU A 29 -3.58 -1.93 -6.70
N PHE A 30 -2.90 -0.87 -6.29
CA PHE A 30 -3.46 0.48 -6.27
C PHE A 30 -3.82 0.99 -7.67
N GLU A 31 -2.95 0.77 -8.66
CA GLU A 31 -3.23 1.12 -10.06
C GLU A 31 -4.37 0.27 -10.64
N GLU A 32 -4.45 -1.02 -10.28
CA GLU A 32 -5.58 -1.88 -10.67
C GLU A 32 -6.91 -1.34 -10.10
N PHE A 33 -6.92 -0.88 -8.84
CA PHE A 33 -8.09 -0.21 -8.27
C PHE A 33 -8.47 1.04 -9.05
N LYS A 34 -7.51 1.90 -9.39
CA LYS A 34 -7.78 3.12 -10.18
C LYS A 34 -8.36 2.78 -11.55
N ALA A 35 -7.83 1.75 -12.22
CA ALA A 35 -8.35 1.29 -13.50
C ALA A 35 -9.82 0.83 -13.41
N HIS A 36 -10.25 0.34 -12.24
CA HIS A 36 -11.63 -0.05 -11.94
C HIS A 36 -12.45 1.06 -11.24
N GLY A 37 -12.07 2.33 -11.39
CA GLY A 37 -12.80 3.46 -10.80
C GLY A 37 -12.70 3.56 -9.27
N GLY A 38 -11.65 2.97 -8.70
CA GLY A 38 -11.37 2.97 -7.26
C GLY A 38 -12.07 1.84 -6.48
N GLU A 39 -12.77 0.92 -7.15
CA GLU A 39 -13.51 -0.18 -6.52
C GLU A 39 -13.28 -1.51 -7.25
N MET A 40 -13.15 -2.61 -6.49
CA MET A 40 -13.00 -3.96 -7.05
C MET A 40 -13.85 -4.99 -6.30
N GLY A 41 -14.49 -5.89 -7.02
CA GLY A 41 -15.19 -7.06 -6.47
C GLY A 41 -14.24 -8.20 -6.09
N LYS A 42 -14.79 -9.24 -5.45
CA LYS A 42 -14.02 -10.44 -5.09
C LYS A 42 -13.45 -11.19 -6.30
N THR A 43 -14.21 -11.24 -7.39
CA THR A 43 -13.78 -11.92 -8.63
C THR A 43 -12.60 -11.20 -9.25
N GLU A 44 -12.68 -9.87 -9.43
CA GLU A 44 -11.59 -9.02 -9.94
C GLU A 44 -10.34 -9.15 -9.07
N MET A 45 -10.49 -9.11 -7.75
CA MET A 45 -9.40 -9.30 -6.80
C MET A 45 -8.76 -10.69 -6.92
N SER A 46 -9.56 -11.75 -7.09
CA SER A 46 -9.03 -13.12 -7.28
C SER A 46 -8.29 -13.26 -8.60
N LEU A 47 -8.81 -12.67 -9.68
CA LEU A 47 -8.15 -12.64 -10.99
C LEU A 47 -6.82 -11.89 -10.92
N PHE A 48 -6.79 -10.73 -10.27
CA PHE A 48 -5.56 -9.98 -10.03
C PHE A 48 -4.52 -10.81 -9.26
N ALA A 49 -4.93 -11.45 -8.16
CA ALA A 49 -4.04 -12.28 -7.37
C ALA A 49 -3.52 -13.51 -8.13
N THR A 50 -4.34 -14.10 -9.01
CA THR A 50 -3.91 -15.19 -9.90
C THR A 50 -2.91 -14.70 -10.96
N LYS A 51 -3.17 -13.55 -11.61
CA LYS A 51 -2.23 -12.94 -12.57
C LYS A 51 -0.86 -12.67 -11.92
N LEU A 52 -0.85 -12.11 -10.71
CA LEU A 52 0.39 -11.90 -9.95
C LEU A 52 1.10 -13.22 -9.62
N HIS A 53 0.35 -14.29 -9.35
CA HIS A 53 0.92 -15.59 -9.04
C HIS A 53 1.61 -16.23 -10.24
N GLU A 54 1.02 -16.13 -11.42
CA GLU A 54 1.56 -16.60 -12.69
C GLU A 54 2.72 -15.71 -13.20
N GLY A 55 2.74 -14.47 -12.72
CA GLY A 55 3.79 -13.49 -12.91
C GLY A 55 3.43 -12.46 -13.97
N THR A 56 3.50 -11.19 -13.57
CA THR A 56 3.19 -10.02 -14.40
C THR A 56 4.49 -9.32 -14.79
N VAL A 57 4.63 -8.91 -16.05
CA VAL A 57 5.76 -8.08 -16.48
C VAL A 57 5.49 -6.64 -16.06
N VAL A 58 6.42 -6.05 -15.33
CA VAL A 58 6.32 -4.67 -14.87
C VAL A 58 7.54 -3.92 -15.33
N GLU A 59 7.31 -2.76 -15.94
CA GLU A 59 8.38 -1.83 -16.26
C GLU A 59 8.80 -1.14 -14.96
N THR A 60 10.03 -1.43 -14.51
CA THR A 60 10.64 -0.75 -13.38
C THR A 60 11.70 0.21 -13.91
N GLU A 61 11.69 1.44 -13.40
CA GLU A 61 12.78 2.38 -13.66
C GLU A 61 13.88 2.11 -12.63
N GLU A 62 15.00 1.54 -13.04
CA GLU A 62 16.20 1.51 -12.19
C GLU A 62 16.99 2.81 -12.38
N VAL A 63 17.26 3.50 -11.28
CA VAL A 63 18.14 4.67 -11.25
C VAL A 63 19.56 4.18 -10.95
N HIS A 64 20.29 3.74 -11.97
CA HIS A 64 21.74 3.55 -11.88
C HIS A 64 22.45 4.74 -12.53
N GLY A 65 22.79 5.76 -11.72
CA GLY A 65 23.50 6.95 -12.17
C GLY A 65 22.66 7.90 -13.06
N PRO A 66 23.27 8.71 -13.94
CA PRO A 66 22.58 9.74 -14.72
C PRO A 66 21.69 9.19 -15.86
N VAL A 67 21.56 7.88 -16.01
CA VAL A 67 20.79 7.25 -17.11
C VAL A 67 19.63 6.45 -16.53
N LYS A 68 18.40 6.90 -16.80
CA LYS A 68 17.18 6.14 -16.50
C LYS A 68 17.07 5.01 -17.52
N ARG A 69 17.26 3.76 -17.09
CA ARG A 69 16.95 2.58 -17.92
C ARG A 69 15.64 1.99 -17.45
N LYS A 70 14.72 1.81 -18.41
CA LYS A 70 13.50 1.03 -18.19
C LYS A 70 13.88 -0.44 -18.30
N ILE A 71 13.79 -1.16 -17.20
CA ILE A 71 14.02 -2.61 -17.16
C ILE A 71 12.65 -3.28 -17.03
N GLN A 72 12.36 -4.19 -17.93
CA GLN A 72 11.19 -5.05 -17.83
C GLN A 72 11.53 -6.21 -16.90
N THR A 73 10.97 -6.19 -15.71
CA THR A 73 11.18 -7.25 -14.71
C THR A 73 9.88 -8.04 -14.55
N LYS A 74 9.96 -9.36 -14.64
CA LYS A 74 8.83 -10.24 -14.34
C LYS A 74 8.67 -10.34 -12.83
N ILE A 75 7.60 -9.77 -12.30
CA ILE A 75 7.25 -9.87 -10.89
C ILE A 75 6.24 -10.99 -10.73
N SER A 76 6.58 -12.00 -9.93
CA SER A 76 5.62 -12.99 -9.45
C SER A 76 5.46 -12.84 -7.94
N TYR A 77 4.24 -13.07 -7.45
CA TYR A 77 3.93 -12.98 -6.03
C TYR A 77 2.93 -14.05 -5.62
N ASN A 78 3.20 -14.79 -4.55
CA ASN A 78 2.35 -15.90 -4.13
C ASN A 78 0.95 -15.41 -3.73
N LYS A 79 -0.11 -16.09 -4.20
CA LYS A 79 -1.51 -15.71 -3.93
C LYS A 79 -1.83 -15.60 -2.43
N ARG A 80 -1.34 -16.53 -1.60
CA ARG A 80 -1.53 -16.47 -0.14
C ARG A 80 -0.79 -15.29 0.46
N GLN A 81 0.48 -15.09 0.06
CA GLN A 81 1.25 -13.94 0.51
C GLN A 81 0.61 -12.60 0.10
N PHE A 82 -0.03 -12.53 -1.07
CA PHE A 82 -0.77 -11.36 -1.51
C PHE A 82 -1.89 -11.01 -0.52
N TYR A 83 -2.74 -11.98 -0.18
CA TYR A 83 -3.82 -11.73 0.77
C TYR A 83 -3.30 -11.39 2.18
N ASP A 84 -2.30 -12.14 2.65
CA ASP A 84 -1.82 -12.04 4.04
C ASP A 84 -0.92 -10.81 4.25
N ARG A 85 -0.12 -10.43 3.26
CA ARG A 85 0.93 -9.40 3.40
C ARG A 85 0.67 -8.11 2.63
N ILE A 86 -0.26 -8.10 1.68
CA ILE A 86 -0.62 -6.89 0.92
C ILE A 86 -2.04 -6.47 1.26
N LEU A 87 -3.04 -7.27 0.85
CA LEU A 87 -4.44 -6.85 0.97
C LEU A 87 -4.86 -6.67 2.43
N THR A 88 -4.53 -7.63 3.30
CA THR A 88 -4.91 -7.57 4.72
C THR A 88 -4.28 -6.36 5.43
N PRO A 89 -2.96 -6.10 5.30
CA PRO A 89 -2.36 -4.89 5.86
C PRO A 89 -2.97 -3.60 5.31
N MET A 90 -3.16 -3.48 3.99
CA MET A 90 -3.77 -2.29 3.40
C MET A 90 -5.18 -2.04 3.93
N LYS A 91 -5.95 -3.10 4.17
CA LYS A 91 -7.25 -2.99 4.83
C LYS A 91 -7.14 -2.56 6.28
N ALA A 92 -6.26 -3.20 7.05
CA ALA A 92 -6.08 -2.91 8.47
C ALA A 92 -5.60 -1.47 8.72
N MET A 93 -4.77 -0.94 7.82
CA MET A 93 -4.29 0.44 7.86
C MET A 93 -5.30 1.47 7.34
N GLY A 94 -6.40 1.03 6.73
CA GLY A 94 -7.40 1.94 6.18
C GLY A 94 -7.02 2.56 4.83
N LEU A 95 -6.10 1.95 4.09
CA LEU A 95 -5.83 2.28 2.68
C LEU A 95 -6.93 1.70 1.77
N ILE A 96 -7.50 0.55 2.15
CA ILE A 96 -8.59 -0.13 1.43
C ILE A 96 -9.75 -0.41 2.40
N GLY A 97 -10.94 0.05 2.06
CA GLY A 97 -12.20 -0.33 2.71
C GLY A 97 -12.84 -1.55 2.06
N TYR A 98 -13.79 -2.17 2.76
CA TYR A 98 -14.67 -3.18 2.18
C TYR A 98 -16.12 -2.82 2.48
N ASP A 99 -16.89 -2.57 1.43
CA ASP A 99 -18.33 -2.35 1.51
C ASP A 99 -19.02 -3.72 1.63
N LEU A 100 -19.60 -4.00 2.79
CA LEU A 100 -20.29 -5.27 3.07
C LEU A 100 -21.56 -5.44 2.23
N TYR A 101 -22.27 -4.34 1.93
CA TYR A 101 -23.52 -4.36 1.18
C TYR A 101 -23.26 -4.65 -0.30
N LYS A 102 -22.30 -3.92 -0.88
CA LYS A 102 -21.90 -4.11 -2.29
C LYS A 102 -20.97 -5.31 -2.49
N LYS A 103 -20.39 -5.82 -1.41
CA LYS A 103 -19.34 -6.86 -1.41
C LYS A 103 -18.13 -6.47 -2.28
N ARG A 104 -17.74 -5.18 -2.22
CA ARG A 104 -16.63 -4.62 -2.99
C ARG A 104 -15.57 -4.00 -2.08
N TYR A 105 -14.32 -4.15 -2.48
CA TYR A 105 -13.19 -3.40 -1.96
C TYR A 105 -13.18 -2.00 -2.58
N LYS A 106 -12.69 -1.01 -1.85
CA LYS A 106 -12.62 0.37 -2.30
C LYS A 106 -11.39 1.08 -1.74
N LEU A 107 -10.75 1.94 -2.52
CA LEU A 107 -9.72 2.85 -2.00
C LEU A 107 -10.30 3.78 -0.93
N SER A 108 -9.59 3.96 0.17
CA SER A 108 -10.07 4.69 1.34
C SER A 108 -9.11 5.79 1.78
N ASP A 109 -9.68 6.84 2.37
CA ASP A 109 -8.96 7.92 3.05
C ASP A 109 -8.73 7.63 4.56
N GLY A 110 -9.10 6.44 5.03
CA GLY A 110 -9.04 6.04 6.44
C GLY A 110 -7.62 6.09 7.01
N PHE A 111 -6.62 5.77 6.20
CA PHE A 111 -5.21 5.87 6.58
C PHE A 111 -4.84 7.32 6.96
N ASN A 112 -5.19 8.30 6.12
CA ASN A 112 -4.93 9.71 6.39
C ASN A 112 -5.65 10.18 7.67
N LYS A 113 -6.92 9.81 7.84
CA LYS A 113 -7.69 10.12 9.07
C LYS A 113 -7.02 9.54 10.32
N THR A 114 -6.47 8.34 10.21
CA THR A 114 -5.75 7.68 11.32
C THR A 114 -4.46 8.42 11.65
N LEU A 115 -3.69 8.83 10.65
CA LEU A 115 -2.48 9.63 10.86
C LEU A 115 -2.77 10.99 11.50
N GLN A 116 -3.83 11.68 11.06
CA GLN A 116 -4.27 12.93 11.70
C GLN A 116 -4.62 12.72 13.17
N LYS A 117 -5.34 11.63 13.49
CA LYS A 117 -5.64 11.26 14.88
C LYS A 117 -4.38 11.00 15.70
N VAL A 118 -3.40 10.29 15.15
CA VAL A 118 -2.09 10.08 15.79
C VAL A 118 -1.39 11.41 16.06
N GLY A 119 -1.41 12.35 15.10
CA GLY A 119 -0.89 13.69 15.28
C GLY A 119 -1.55 14.43 16.46
N VAL A 120 -2.89 14.39 16.54
CA VAL A 120 -3.63 14.98 17.67
C VAL A 120 -3.27 14.32 19.00
N MET A 121 -3.13 12.99 19.03
CA MET A 121 -2.70 12.25 20.23
C MET A 121 -1.32 12.69 20.71
N TRP A 122 -0.39 12.93 19.78
CA TRP A 122 0.94 13.43 20.12
C TRP A 122 0.90 14.86 20.68
N MET A 123 0.14 15.75 20.04
CA MET A 123 -0.06 17.12 20.55
C MET A 123 -0.67 17.13 21.96
N HIS A 124 -1.61 16.22 22.22
CA HIS A 124 -2.17 16.06 23.56
C HIS A 124 -1.10 15.63 24.57
N GLU A 125 -0.24 14.67 24.22
CA GLU A 125 0.86 14.23 25.08
C GLU A 125 1.82 15.38 25.42
N LEU A 126 2.19 16.20 24.44
CA LEU A 126 3.04 17.39 24.66
C LEU A 126 2.37 18.43 25.58
N SER A 127 1.04 18.53 25.54
CA SER A 127 0.28 19.48 26.36
C SER A 127 0.09 19.03 27.81
N LYS A 128 0.32 17.74 28.12
CA LYS A 128 0.24 17.25 29.49
C LYS A 128 1.36 17.89 30.29
N LYS A 129 0.99 18.75 31.24
CA LYS A 129 1.92 19.21 32.27
C LYS A 129 2.48 17.98 32.98
N GLN A 130 3.79 17.88 33.14
CA GLN A 130 4.37 16.91 34.07
C GLN A 130 3.73 17.19 35.43
N GLY A 131 2.93 16.25 35.93
CA GLY A 131 2.47 16.28 37.31
C GLY A 131 3.71 16.20 38.20
N PHE A 132 3.86 17.20 39.07
CA PHE A 132 4.89 17.46 40.09
C PHE A 132 5.89 16.34 40.39
#